data_AF-A0A2P5GP60-F1
#
_entry.id   AF-A0A2P5GP60-F1
#
_cell.length_a   1.000
_cell.length_b   1.000
_cell.length_c   1.000
_cell.angle_alpha   90.00
_cell.angle_beta   90.00
_cell.angle_gamma   90.00
#
_symmetry.space_group_name_H-M   'P 1'
#
loop_
_entity.id
_entity.type
_entity.pdbx_description
1 polymer ?
#
loop_
_entity_poly.entity_id
_entity_poly.type
_entity_poly.pdbx_seq_one_letter_code
_entity_poly.pdbx_strand_id
1 'polypeptide(L)'
;MELKYMKSLWRYMLCVLFVWFIFHSITVIESYYKTVAFRWINNYAVSINANNFTIQKTYDETFGYGDQEYADIYVNIYQYRWQKLLQRPCFSHMVRPHLKRFYDEIYDWEIVDIDATFVWLKDNGKLIKIAHACQKPLM
;
A
#
# COMPACT_ATOMS: atom_id res chain seq x y z
N MET A 1 -3.49 -43.51 -26.71
CA MET A 1 -2.43 -42.48 -26.82
C MET A 1 -2.75 -41.22 -25.99
N GLU A 2 -4.02 -40.97 -25.65
CA GLU A 2 -4.50 -39.75 -24.99
C GLU A 2 -4.10 -39.57 -23.52
N LEU A 3 -3.96 -40.67 -22.76
CA LEU A 3 -3.61 -40.63 -21.33
C LEU A 3 -2.20 -40.09 -21.04
N LYS A 4 -1.24 -40.24 -21.96
CA LYS A 4 0.11 -39.66 -21.82
C LYS A 4 0.09 -38.14 -22.02
N TYR A 5 -0.71 -37.65 -22.96
CA TYR A 5 -0.86 -36.21 -23.24
C TYR A 5 -1.54 -35.49 -22.08
N MET A 6 -2.60 -36.05 -21.49
CA MET A 6 -3.28 -35.43 -20.34
C MET A 6 -2.38 -35.31 -19.11
N LYS A 7 -1.54 -36.31 -18.83
CA LYS A 7 -0.56 -36.25 -17.72
C LYS A 7 0.51 -35.19 -17.94
N SER A 8 0.93 -34.98 -19.18
CA SER A 8 1.90 -33.94 -19.54
C SER A 8 1.28 -32.55 -19.40
N LEU A 9 0.07 -32.36 -19.92
CA LEU A 9 -0.65 -31.07 -19.85
C LEU A 9 -0.88 -30.61 -18.41
N TRP A 10 -1.29 -31.51 -17.51
CA TRP A 10 -1.51 -31.16 -16.10
C TRP A 10 -0.21 -30.72 -15.40
N ARG A 11 0.93 -31.34 -15.71
CA ARG A 11 2.24 -30.91 -15.19
C ARG A 11 2.58 -29.48 -15.63
N TYR A 12 2.37 -29.16 -16.90
CA TYR A 12 2.57 -27.79 -17.40
C TYR A 12 1.63 -26.80 -16.71
N MET A 13 0.35 -27.14 -16.55
CA MET A 13 -0.61 -26.29 -15.85
C MET A 13 -0.22 -26.03 -14.39
N LEU A 14 0.22 -27.07 -13.67
CA LEU A 14 0.72 -26.93 -12.29
C LEU A 14 1.97 -26.04 -12.23
N CYS A 15 2.92 -26.18 -13.17
CA CYS A 15 4.08 -25.32 -13.24
C CYS A 15 3.70 -23.85 -13.48
N VAL A 16 2.77 -23.58 -14.40
CA VAL A 16 2.28 -22.22 -14.67
C VAL A 16 1.61 -21.61 -13.45
N LEU A 17 0.75 -22.36 -12.76
CA LEU A 17 0.08 -21.92 -11.54
C LEU A 17 1.08 -21.66 -10.39
N PHE A 18 2.10 -22.49 -10.26
CA PHE A 18 3.15 -22.32 -9.25
C PHE A 18 3.99 -21.07 -9.49
N VAL A 19 4.42 -20.84 -10.73
CA VAL A 19 5.14 -19.62 -11.12
C VAL A 19 4.27 -18.38 -10.86
N TRP A 20 3.00 -18.43 -11.25
CA TRP A 20 2.04 -17.35 -10.98
C TRP A 20 1.89 -17.07 -9.49
N PHE A 21 1.80 -18.12 -8.65
CA PHE A 21 1.71 -17.98 -7.19
C PHE A 21 2.97 -17.34 -6.60
N ILE A 22 4.17 -17.70 -7.07
CA ILE A 22 5.43 -17.07 -6.61
C ILE A 22 5.44 -15.59 -6.94
N PHE A 23 5.19 -15.23 -8.21
CA PHE A 23 5.15 -13.83 -8.63
C PHE A 23 4.12 -13.03 -7.83
N HIS A 24 2.92 -13.60 -7.65
CA HIS A 24 1.89 -12.96 -6.85
C HIS A 24 2.33 -12.75 -5.39
N SER A 25 2.91 -13.77 -4.77
CA SER A 25 3.41 -13.69 -3.39
C SER A 25 4.47 -12.60 -3.24
N ILE A 26 5.41 -12.51 -4.17
CA ILE A 26 6.45 -11.46 -4.16
C ILE A 26 5.81 -10.07 -4.24
N THR A 27 4.88 -9.86 -5.17
CA THR A 27 4.22 -8.54 -5.31
C THR A 27 3.46 -8.16 -4.04
N VAL A 28 2.73 -9.10 -3.42
CA VAL A 28 2.00 -8.88 -2.16
C VAL A 28 2.96 -8.49 -1.05
N ILE A 29 4.08 -9.22 -0.90
CA ILE A 29 5.09 -8.95 0.11
C ILE A 29 5.70 -7.55 -0.05
N GLU A 30 6.08 -7.14 -1.26
CA GLU A 30 6.60 -5.79 -1.51
C GLU A 30 5.60 -4.69 -1.13
N SER A 31 4.31 -4.88 -1.41
CA SER A 31 3.29 -3.94 -0.97
C SER A 31 3.17 -3.87 0.54
N TYR A 32 3.34 -4.98 1.26
CA TYR A 32 3.30 -4.97 2.72
C TYR A 32 4.45 -4.15 3.31
N TYR A 33 5.68 -4.32 2.82
CA TYR A 33 6.83 -3.56 3.31
C TYR A 33 6.77 -2.06 3.01
N LYS A 34 6.03 -1.65 1.98
CA LYS A 34 5.76 -0.23 1.68
C LYS A 34 4.58 0.36 2.47
N THR A 35 3.80 -0.48 3.15
CA THR A 35 2.61 -0.05 3.89
C THR A 35 2.99 0.25 5.33
N VAL A 36 2.81 1.51 5.74
CA VAL A 36 3.10 1.96 7.11
C VAL A 36 1.91 1.75 8.04
N ALA A 37 0.69 1.95 7.53
CA ALA A 37 -0.54 1.63 8.27
C ALA A 37 -1.56 0.97 7.36
N PHE A 38 -2.31 0.01 7.90
CA PHE A 38 -3.34 -0.71 7.16
C PHE A 38 -4.54 -1.02 8.04
N ARG A 39 -5.74 -0.76 7.53
CA ARG A 39 -6.97 -1.09 8.25
C ARG A 39 -8.10 -1.46 7.28
N TRP A 40 -8.88 -2.46 7.66
CA TRP A 40 -10.19 -2.71 7.09
C TRP A 40 -11.23 -1.98 7.92
N ILE A 41 -12.04 -1.15 7.27
CA ILE A 41 -13.16 -0.46 7.91
C ILE A 41 -14.36 -0.59 6.96
N ASN A 42 -15.43 -1.21 7.45
CA ASN A 42 -16.58 -1.59 6.63
C ASN A 42 -16.14 -2.47 5.43
N ASN A 43 -16.51 -2.06 4.20
CA ASN A 43 -16.13 -2.74 2.96
C ASN A 43 -14.86 -2.16 2.31
N TYR A 44 -14.22 -1.19 2.94
CA TYR A 44 -13.01 -0.58 2.42
C TYR A 44 -11.76 -1.11 3.13
N ALA A 45 -10.70 -1.33 2.35
CA ALA A 45 -9.36 -1.34 2.88
C ALA A 45 -8.74 0.03 2.65
N VAL A 46 -8.07 0.55 3.66
CA VAL A 46 -7.29 1.78 3.59
C VAL A 46 -5.85 1.43 3.96
N SER A 47 -4.91 1.87 3.14
CA SER A 47 -3.48 1.70 3.39
C SER A 47 -2.75 3.03 3.26
N ILE A 48 -1.86 3.30 4.20
CA ILE A 48 -0.92 4.42 4.15
C ILE A 48 0.41 3.83 3.70
N ASN A 49 0.93 4.29 2.58
CA ASN A 49 2.14 3.74 1.98
C ASN A 49 3.21 4.83 1.84
N ALA A 50 4.46 4.45 2.08
CA ALA A 50 5.63 5.26 1.78
C ALA A 50 6.18 4.87 0.40
N ASN A 51 6.34 5.85 -0.49
CA ASN A 51 6.89 5.71 -1.83
C ASN A 51 7.99 6.74 -2.08
N ASN A 52 8.69 6.63 -3.22
CA ASN A 52 9.74 7.57 -3.64
C ASN A 52 10.79 7.84 -2.54
N PHE A 53 11.27 6.77 -1.91
CA PHE A 53 12.25 6.87 -0.84
C PHE A 53 13.57 7.43 -1.37
N THR A 54 14.06 8.51 -0.75
CA THR A 54 15.35 9.12 -1.08
C THR A 54 16.15 9.40 0.19
N ILE A 55 17.46 9.14 0.13
CA ILE A 55 18.40 9.48 1.21
C ILE A 55 19.23 10.67 0.71
N GLN A 56 19.23 11.77 1.46
CA GLN A 56 20.07 12.93 1.17
C GLN A 56 21.08 13.13 2.31
N LYS A 57 22.33 13.36 1.95
CA LYS A 57 23.36 13.77 2.92
C LYS A 57 23.15 15.24 3.26
N THR A 58 22.89 15.50 4.52
CA THR A 58 22.74 16.86 5.06
C THR A 58 23.78 17.11 6.13
N TYR A 59 24.34 18.32 6.12
CA TYR A 59 25.25 18.76 7.16
C TYR A 59 24.45 19.44 8.27
N ASP A 60 24.57 18.93 9.50
CA ASP A 60 24.07 19.54 10.71
C ASP A 60 25.26 20.15 11.46
N GLU A 61 25.18 21.44 11.81
CA GLU A 61 26.26 22.15 12.50
C GLU A 61 26.60 21.54 13.87
N THR A 62 25.65 20.81 14.48
CA THR A 62 25.77 20.22 15.82
C THR A 62 26.41 18.83 15.80
N PHE A 63 26.19 18.06 14.73
CA PHE A 63 26.53 16.63 14.65
C PHE A 63 27.36 16.23 13.40
N GLY A 64 27.61 17.15 12.47
CA GLY A 64 28.33 16.89 11.22
C GLY A 64 27.43 16.37 10.10
N TYR A 65 28.00 15.60 9.16
CA TYR A 65 27.23 14.98 8.08
C TYR A 65 26.36 13.83 8.60
N GLY A 66 25.05 13.92 8.33
CA GLY A 66 24.09 12.84 8.59
C GLY A 66 23.26 12.53 7.36
N ASP A 67 22.76 11.30 7.29
CA ASP A 67 21.82 10.87 6.26
C ASP A 67 20.39 11.26 6.70
N GLN A 68 19.68 12.02 5.86
CA GLN A 68 18.26 12.32 6.02
C GLN A 68 17.45 11.49 5.03
N GLU A 69 16.53 10.71 5.56
CA GLU A 69 15.59 9.90 4.80
C GLU A 69 14.30 10.68 4.51
N TYR A 70 13.84 10.59 3.27
CA TYR A 70 12.63 11.23 2.77
C TYR A 70 11.75 10.20 2.08
N ALA A 71 10.44 10.28 2.28
CA ALA A 71 9.46 9.50 1.53
C ALA A 71 8.19 10.31 1.23
N ASP A 72 7.55 10.01 0.11
CA ASP A 72 6.22 10.52 -0.23
C ASP A 72 5.15 9.59 0.36
N ILE A 73 4.22 10.17 1.13
CA ILE A 73 3.20 9.40 1.84
C ILE A 73 1.88 9.45 1.07
N TYR A 74 1.37 8.27 0.72
CA TYR A 74 0.12 8.09 -0.01
C TYR A 74 -0.91 7.35 0.83
N VAL A 75 -2.17 7.77 0.71
CA VAL A 75 -3.33 7.01 1.17
C VAL A 75 -3.97 6.33 -0.03
N ASN A 76 -4.09 5.02 0.07
CA ASN A 76 -4.70 4.16 -0.93
C ASN A 76 -5.96 3.54 -0.35
N ILE A 77 -7.06 3.65 -1.10
CA ILE A 77 -8.36 3.10 -0.72
C ILE A 77 -8.74 2.03 -1.73
N TYR A 78 -9.22 0.90 -1.23
CA TYR A 78 -9.69 -0.25 -1.99
C TYR A 78 -11.11 -0.56 -1.54
N GLN A 79 -12.05 -0.65 -2.46
CA GLN A 79 -13.46 -0.84 -2.16
C GLN A 79 -13.86 -2.33 -2.02
N TYR A 80 -12.93 -3.25 -2.30
CA TYR A 80 -13.15 -4.70 -2.22
C TYR A 80 -11.87 -5.48 -1.95
N ARG A 81 -12.04 -6.72 -1.45
CA ARG A 81 -10.94 -7.67 -1.24
C ARG A 81 -10.10 -7.92 -2.50
N TRP A 82 -10.75 -8.07 -3.65
CA TRP A 82 -10.05 -8.30 -4.92
C TRP A 82 -9.20 -7.11 -5.37
N GLN A 83 -9.66 -5.88 -5.15
CA GLN A 83 -8.87 -4.69 -5.46
C GLN A 83 -7.60 -4.64 -4.62
N LYS A 84 -7.68 -4.97 -3.33
CA LYS A 84 -6.49 -5.06 -2.48
C LYS A 84 -5.56 -6.20 -2.92
N LEU A 85 -6.10 -7.37 -3.25
CA LEU A 85 -5.31 -8.51 -3.73
C LEU A 85 -4.54 -8.17 -5.02
N LEU A 86 -5.21 -7.51 -5.96
CA LEU A 86 -4.62 -7.07 -7.22
C LEU A 86 -3.79 -5.79 -7.09
N GLN A 87 -3.70 -5.21 -5.89
CA GLN A 87 -3.03 -3.93 -5.63
C GLN A 87 -3.51 -2.78 -6.53
N ARG A 88 -4.81 -2.75 -6.82
CA ARG A 88 -5.45 -1.72 -7.64
C ARG A 88 -6.38 -0.89 -6.76
N PRO A 89 -5.87 0.15 -6.07
CA PRO A 89 -6.72 1.03 -5.31
C PRO A 89 -7.71 1.74 -6.23
N CYS A 90 -8.93 1.94 -5.77
CA CYS A 90 -9.92 2.78 -6.46
C CYS A 90 -9.62 4.27 -6.28
N PHE A 91 -8.87 4.62 -5.22
CA PHE A 91 -8.43 5.98 -4.97
C PHE A 91 -7.03 5.98 -4.36
N SER A 92 -6.18 6.88 -4.84
CA SER A 92 -4.84 7.12 -4.30
C SER A 92 -4.61 8.62 -4.20
N HIS A 93 -4.14 9.09 -3.06
CA HIS A 93 -3.85 10.50 -2.83
C HIS A 93 -2.58 10.67 -2.01
N MET A 94 -1.73 11.59 -2.43
CA MET A 94 -0.55 11.99 -1.67
C MET A 94 -0.98 12.89 -0.52
N VAL A 95 -0.70 12.47 0.71
CA VAL A 95 -1.03 13.23 1.92
C VAL A 95 0.10 14.18 2.29
N ARG A 96 1.35 13.71 2.18
CA ARG A 96 2.54 14.52 2.45
C ARG A 96 3.65 14.19 1.45
N PRO A 97 4.17 15.19 0.73
CA PRO A 97 5.38 15.04 -0.06
C PRO A 97 6.62 15.09 0.86
N HIS A 98 7.66 14.31 0.53
CA HIS A 98 8.99 14.43 1.11
C HIS A 98 9.03 14.50 2.65
N LEU A 99 8.30 13.61 3.32
CA LEU A 99 8.30 13.52 4.77
C LEU A 99 9.69 13.12 5.26
N LYS A 100 10.29 13.96 6.11
CA LYS A 100 11.58 13.69 6.75
C LYS A 100 11.40 12.65 7.85
N ARG A 101 12.43 11.80 8.07
CA ARG A 101 12.44 10.79 9.16
C ARG A 101 11.12 10.03 9.24
N PHE A 102 10.66 9.56 8.08
CA PHE A 102 9.30 9.07 7.93
C PHE A 102 8.96 7.93 8.93
N TYR A 103 9.93 7.09 9.31
CA TYR A 103 9.72 6.06 10.33
C TYR A 103 9.34 6.62 11.71
N ASP A 104 9.90 7.76 12.11
CA ASP A 104 9.63 8.39 13.41
C ASP A 104 8.30 9.14 13.38
N GLU A 105 7.99 9.83 12.28
CA GLU A 105 6.81 10.70 12.18
C GLU A 105 5.49 9.94 11.95
N ILE A 106 5.53 8.71 11.43
CA ILE A 106 4.31 7.97 11.08
C ILE A 106 3.83 7.06 12.22
N TYR A 107 4.58 6.96 13.33
CA TYR A 107 4.23 6.07 14.45
C TYR A 107 2.85 6.37 15.05
N ASP A 108 2.44 7.64 15.02
CA ASP A 108 1.15 8.10 15.53
C ASP A 108 0.05 8.23 14.45
N TRP A 109 0.34 7.81 13.22
CA TRP A 109 -0.64 7.90 12.13
C TRP A 109 -1.65 6.77 12.22
N GLU A 110 -2.92 7.15 12.33
CA GLU A 110 -4.02 6.20 12.46
C GLU A 110 -5.09 6.44 11.40
N ILE A 111 -5.58 5.36 10.81
CA ILE A 111 -6.82 5.41 10.02
C ILE A 111 -7.98 5.28 10.99
N VAL A 112 -8.74 6.36 11.17
CA VAL A 112 -9.83 6.45 12.16
C VAL A 112 -11.11 5.86 11.59
N ASP A 113 -11.55 6.36 10.43
CA ASP A 113 -12.81 5.95 9.80
C ASP A 113 -12.81 6.24 8.29
N ILE A 114 -13.74 5.62 7.57
CA ILE A 114 -14.00 5.86 6.15
C ILE A 114 -15.48 5.71 5.82
N ASP A 115 -16.00 6.70 5.10
CA ASP A 115 -17.35 6.69 4.54
C ASP A 115 -17.33 6.55 3.00
N ALA A 116 -18.42 6.91 2.31
CA ALA A 116 -18.49 6.81 0.86
C ALA A 116 -17.70 7.91 0.12
N THR A 117 -17.29 8.95 0.84
CA THR A 117 -16.79 10.21 0.30
C THR A 117 -15.53 10.71 0.98
N PHE A 118 -15.27 10.31 2.23
CA PHE A 118 -14.15 10.79 3.01
C PHE A 118 -13.47 9.68 3.78
N VAL A 119 -12.15 9.82 3.91
CA VAL A 119 -11.34 9.07 4.87
C VAL A 119 -10.83 10.03 5.93
N TRP A 120 -10.89 9.58 7.18
CA TRP A 120 -10.43 10.31 8.35
C TRP A 120 -9.14 9.69 8.85
N LEU A 121 -8.09 10.51 8.84
CA LEU A 121 -6.76 10.13 9.28
C LEU A 121 -6.40 10.97 10.49
N LYS A 122 -5.74 10.36 11.46
CA LYS A 122 -5.14 11.06 12.58
C LYS A 122 -3.64 11.11 12.35
N ASP A 123 -3.09 12.31 12.33
CA ASP A 123 -1.66 12.60 12.14
C ASP A 123 -1.19 13.42 13.34
N ASN A 124 -0.40 12.80 14.23
CA ASN A 124 0.13 13.42 15.46
C ASN A 124 -0.97 14.13 16.27
N GLY A 125 -2.11 13.44 16.45
CA GLY A 125 -3.27 13.96 17.17
C GLY A 125 -4.19 14.90 16.38
N LYS A 126 -3.80 15.35 15.19
CA LYS A 126 -4.64 16.18 14.31
C LYS A 126 -5.46 15.30 13.37
N LEU A 127 -6.75 15.59 13.25
CA LEU A 127 -7.62 14.92 12.29
C LEU A 127 -7.52 15.59 10.92
N ILE A 128 -7.20 14.80 9.91
CA ILE A 128 -7.14 15.16 8.50
C ILE A 128 -8.29 14.45 7.78
N LYS A 129 -9.07 15.23 7.04
CA LYS A 129 -10.18 14.75 6.21
C LYS A 129 -9.75 14.76 4.75
N ILE A 130 -9.79 13.60 4.08
CA ILE A 130 -9.43 13.49 2.66
C ILE A 130 -10.64 13.02 1.88
N ALA A 131 -11.07 13.81 0.91
CA ALA A 131 -12.14 13.43 0.00
C ALA A 131 -11.66 12.36 -0.97
N HIS A 132 -12.49 11.34 -1.20
CA HIS A 132 -12.25 10.29 -2.18
C HIS A 132 -13.49 10.00 -3.02
N ALA A 133 -13.28 9.42 -4.20
CA ALA A 133 -14.33 9.09 -5.16
C ALA A 133 -14.29 7.61 -5.56
N CYS A 134 -14.24 6.71 -4.58
CA CYS A 134 -14.47 5.28 -4.82
C CYS A 134 -15.97 5.07 -5.01
N GLN A 135 -16.46 5.22 -6.24
CA GLN A 135 -17.88 5.02 -6.57
C GLN A 135 -18.36 3.68 -6.03
N LYS A 136 -19.42 3.65 -5.20
CA LYS A 136 -20.17 2.40 -5.00
C LYS A 136 -20.55 1.87 -6.39
N PRO A 137 -20.23 0.63 -6.76
CA PRO A 137 -20.88 0.03 -7.91
C PRO A 137 -22.38 0.14 -7.65
N LEU A 138 -23.08 0.73 -8.61
CA LEU A 138 -24.53 0.72 -8.66
C LEU A 138 -24.93 -0.76 -8.53
N MET A 139 -25.47 -1.11 -7.36
CA MET A 139 -26.16 -2.39 -7.15
C MET A 139 -27.39 -2.44 -8.05
#